data_AF-A0A1J5TVA0-F1
#
_entry.id   AF-A0A1J5TVA0-F1
#
_cell.length_a   1.000
_cell.length_b   1.000
_cell.length_c   1.000
_cell.angle_alpha   90.00
_cell.angle_beta   90.00
_cell.angle_gamma   90.00
#
_symmetry.space_group_name_H-M   'P 1'
#
loop_
_entity.id
_entity.type
_entity.pdbx_description
1 polymer ?
#
loop_
_entity_poly.entity_id
_entity_poly.type
_entity_poly.pdbx_seq_one_letter_code
_entity_poly.pdbx_strand_id
1 'polypeptide(L)' 'MSLLLKQLTSAFFLLIGLIASLSWNEWKDSPTWMLAIGIICIFLGVVGVVLNIAQAEEETDT' A
#
# COMPACT_ATOMS: atom_id res chain seq x y z
N MET A 1 1.43 -10.91 -17.52
CA MET A 1 1.64 -11.49 -16.16
C MET A 1 2.21 -10.50 -15.13
N SER A 2 2.74 -9.34 -15.53
CA SER A 2 3.30 -8.34 -14.60
C SER A 2 2.22 -7.58 -13.80
N LEU A 3 1.06 -7.31 -14.44
CA LEU A 3 -0.04 -6.54 -13.87
C LEU A 3 -0.64 -7.13 -12.58
N LEU A 4 -0.90 -8.44 -12.57
CA LEU A 4 -1.44 -9.12 -11.37
C LEU A 4 -0.45 -9.11 -10.21
N LEU A 5 0.85 -9.30 -10.50
CA LEU A 5 1.89 -9.24 -9.48
C LEU A 5 2.03 -7.83 -8.91
N LYS A 6 2.01 -6.79 -9.75
CA LYS A 6 2.04 -5.40 -9.29
C LYS A 6 0.82 -5.05 -8.44
N GLN A 7 -0.38 -5.43 -8.87
CA GLN A 7 -1.61 -5.19 -8.11
C GLN A 7 -1.61 -5.94 -6.77
N LEU A 8 -1.14 -7.19 -6.76
CA LEU A 8 -0.99 -7.99 -5.55
C LEU A 8 0.02 -7.36 -4.58
N THR A 9 1.17 -6.91 -5.09
CA THR A 9 2.22 -6.27 -4.27
C THR A 9 1.70 -4.97 -3.64
N SER A 10 0.93 -4.20 -4.40
CA SER A 10 0.34 -2.95 -3.92
C SER A 10 -0.77 -3.15 -2.89
N ALA A 11 -1.65 -4.13 -3.14
CA ALA A 11 -2.67 -4.53 -2.17
C ALA A 11 -2.04 -5.05 -0.88
N PHE A 12 -0.92 -5.78 -0.98
CA PHE A 12 -0.13 -6.21 0.17
C PHE A 12 0.43 -5.03 0.98
N PHE A 13 1.01 -4.02 0.33
CA PHE A 13 1.51 -2.82 1.00
C PHE A 13 0.41 -2.03 1.72
N LEU A 14 -0.78 -1.93 1.11
CA LEU A 14 -1.95 -1.31 1.73
C LEU A 14 -2.44 -2.10 2.95
N LEU A 15 -2.51 -3.43 2.85
CA LEU A 15 -2.89 -4.29 3.98
C LEU A 15 -1.92 -4.15 5.14
N ILE A 16 -0.62 -4.19 4.87
CA ILE A 16 0.43 -4.04 5.90
C ILE A 16 0.34 -2.66 6.56
N GLY A 17 0.15 -1.60 5.78
CA GLY A 17 -0.02 -0.24 6.30
C GLY A 17 -1.28 -0.06 7.15
N LEU A 18 -2.40 -0.68 6.74
CA LEU A 18 -3.66 -0.67 7.49
C LEU A 18 -3.54 -1.44 8.81
N ILE A 19 -2.92 -2.63 8.78
CA ILE A 19 -2.66 -3.44 9.97
C ILE A 19 -1.74 -2.68 10.93
N ALA A 20 -0.69 -2.03 10.43
CA ALA A 20 0.19 -1.20 11.26
C ALA A 20 -0.56 -0.03 11.90
N SER A 21 -1.47 0.62 11.17
CA SER A 21 -2.28 1.74 11.68
C SER A 21 -3.37 1.31 12.68
N LEU A 22 -3.95 0.12 12.53
CA LEU A 22 -4.91 -0.46 13.48
C LEU A 22 -4.21 -0.98 14.74
N SER A 23 -3.11 -1.71 14.56
CA SER A 23 -2.26 -2.20 15.65
C SER A 23 -1.69 -1.04 16.47
N TRP A 24 -1.43 0.10 15.83
CA TRP A 24 -1.08 1.32 16.51
C TRP A 24 -2.21 1.81 17.43
N ASN A 25 -3.43 1.89 16.90
CA ASN A 25 -4.61 2.45 17.57
C ASN A 25 -5.05 1.62 18.79
N GLU A 26 -4.83 0.29 18.77
CA GLU A 26 -5.14 -0.57 19.92
C GLU A 26 -4.09 -0.51 21.04
N TRP A 27 -2.89 -0.02 20.78
CA TRP A 27 -1.79 0.01 21.75
C TRP A 27 -1.75 1.36 22.49
N LYS A 28 -1.94 1.33 23.82
CA LYS A 28 -2.05 2.52 24.68
C LYS A 28 -0.74 3.32 24.85
N ASP A 29 0.40 2.66 24.63
CA ASP A 29 1.77 3.22 24.67
C ASP A 29 2.49 3.05 23.32
N SER A 30 1.71 3.15 22.26
CA SER A 30 2.24 3.03 20.91
C SER A 30 3.30 4.13 20.65
N PRO A 31 4.50 3.82 20.09
CA PRO A 31 5.61 4.75 19.79
C PRO A 31 5.56 5.48 18.42
N THR A 32 5.40 6.83 18.37
CA THR A 32 4.78 7.59 17.23
C THR A 32 5.33 7.30 15.83
N TRP A 33 6.55 6.78 15.79
CA TRP A 33 7.23 6.25 14.61
C TRP A 33 6.52 5.09 13.91
N MET A 34 5.80 4.22 14.63
CA MET A 34 5.09 3.09 14.03
C MET A 34 3.85 3.55 13.25
N LEU A 35 3.23 4.67 13.63
CA LEU A 35 2.25 5.38 12.79
C LEU A 35 2.87 5.93 11.51
N ALA A 36 4.03 6.58 11.64
CA ALA A 36 4.73 7.16 10.49
C ALA A 36 5.10 6.06 9.46
N ILE A 37 5.58 4.91 9.92
CA ILE A 37 5.86 3.75 9.06
C ILE A 37 4.58 3.23 8.40
N GLY A 38 3.48 3.10 9.16
CA GLY A 38 2.19 2.71 8.60
C GLY A 38 1.72 3.64 7.49
N ILE A 39 1.79 4.96 7.71
CA ILE A 39 1.42 5.99 6.72
C ILE A 39 2.31 5.91 5.47
N ILE A 40 3.63 5.75 5.63
CA ILE A 40 4.57 5.64 4.51
C ILE A 40 4.28 4.37 3.69
N CYS A 41 4.02 3.24 4.35
CA CYS A 41 3.63 2.00 3.68
C CYS A 41 2.30 2.14 2.91
N ILE A 42 1.31 2.84 3.48
CA ILE A 42 0.05 3.15 2.78
C ILE A 42 0.34 4.00 1.55
N PHE A 43 1.12 5.08 1.67
CA PHE A 43 1.47 5.96 0.55
C PHE A 43 2.17 5.21 -0.58
N LEU A 44 3.17 4.39 -0.26
CA LEU A 44 3.86 3.55 -1.24
C LEU A 44 2.90 2.55 -1.91
N GLY A 45 2.00 1.95 -1.12
CA GLY A 45 0.95 1.07 -1.62
C GLY A 45 -0.04 1.79 -2.55
N VAL A 46 -0.44 3.03 -2.27
CA VAL A 46 -1.32 3.82 -3.14
C VAL A 46 -0.61 4.19 -4.43
N VAL A 47 0.62 4.72 -4.36
CA VAL A 47 1.40 5.11 -5.55
C VAL A 47 1.65 3.89 -6.45
N GLY A 48 1.95 2.73 -5.86
CA GLY A 48 2.07 1.47 -6.59
C GLY A 48 0.79 1.07 -7.32
N VAL A 49 -0.39 1.28 -6.70
CA VAL A 49 -1.69 0.98 -7.31
C VAL A 49 -1.93 1.91 -8.48
N VAL A 50 -1.74 3.22 -8.30
CA VAL A 50 -2.02 4.22 -9.35
C VAL A 50 -1.11 4.01 -10.56
N LEU A 51 0.19 3.80 -10.34
CA LEU A 51 1.13 3.50 -11.43
C LEU A 51 0.78 2.19 -12.14
N ASN A 52 0.30 1.18 -11.39
CA ASN A 52 -0.12 -0.07 -11.99
C ASN A 52 -1.39 0.08 -12.84
N ILE A 53 -2.38 0.85 -12.38
CA ILE A 53 -3.60 1.15 -13.15
C ILE A 53 -3.24 1.93 -14.41
N ALA A 54 -2.39 2.96 -14.31
CA ALA A 54 -1.95 3.73 -15.46
C ALA A 54 -1.24 2.87 -16.51
N GLN A 55 -0.37 1.95 -16.09
CA GLN A 55 0.26 1.01 -17.02
C GLN A 55 -0.69 -0.07 -17.54
N ALA A 56 -1.71 -0.45 -16.77
CA ALA A 56 -2.77 -1.35 -17.23
C ALA A 56 -3.61 -0.73 -18.34
N GLU A 57 -3.97 0.55 -18.20
CA GLU A 57 -4.68 1.30 -19.23
C GLU A 57 -3.82 1.45 -20.49
N GLU A 58 -2.54 1.76 -20.34
CA GLU A 58 -1.60 1.90 -21.46
C GLU A 58 -1.40 0.58 -22.23
N GLU A 59 -1.35 -0.57 -21.56
CA GLU A 59 -1.30 -1.91 -22.19
C GLU A 59 -2.64 -2.33 -22.83
N THR A 60 -3.77 -1.74 -22.46
CA THR A 60 -5.10 -2.11 -22.98
C THR A 60 -5.47 -1.36 -24.26
N ASP A 61 -4.85 -0.21 -24.53
CA ASP A 61 -5.13 0.65 -25.69
C ASP A 61 -4.28 0.31 -26.94
N THR A 62 -3.45 -0.74 -26.89
CA THR A 62 -2.63 -1.22 -28.03
C THR A 62 -3.11 -2.56 -28.58
#